data_AF-W5LZD2-F1
#
_entry.id   AF-W5LZD2-F1
#
_cell.length_a   1.000
_cell.length_b   1.000
_cell.length_c   1.000
_cell.angle_alpha   90.00
_cell.angle_beta   90.00
_cell.angle_gamma   90.00
#
_symmetry.space_group_name_H-M   'P 1'
#
loop_
_entity.id
_entity.type
_entity.pdbx_description
1 polymer ?
#
loop_
_entity_poly.entity_id
_entity_poly.type
_entity_poly.pdbx_seq_one_letter_code
_entity_poly.pdbx_strand_id
1 'polypeptide(L)'
;MICVQTGLYIGAASDLKDCQSLTADGITHVLTVDSEAPNLPGCFQSKFVYALDESCTDLLSSLDDCVTFISEAFANPSSAVLVHCHAGQSRSAAVVTAFLMTSNKVSLMTAYTTLQKVKPDVRINDEFLDQLELYEMMGCEVDFSSPLYKQYRLKKLTEKYPELQSVPKEVFAADPTTSGQTRDNDIIYRCRKCRRTLFRNSSILSHNAGTGPTAFAHKKIGSTIQHAGSAAQRQCTSHFIEPVQWMEPALLGVLDGQLLCPKCSSKLGSFNWYGEQCSCGRWVTPAFQIHKNRVDEIKPLHVPGLLSGNS
;
A
#
# COMPACT_ATOMS: atom_id res chain seq x y z
N MET A 1 20.15 -1.85 23.77
CA MET A 1 20.54 -2.16 22.38
C MET A 1 20.93 -3.64 22.26
N ILE A 2 20.51 -4.34 21.20
CA ILE A 2 20.80 -5.75 20.94
C ILE A 2 21.30 -5.92 19.49
N CYS A 3 22.36 -6.70 19.29
CA CYS A 3 22.87 -7.07 17.97
C CYS A 3 21.98 -8.14 17.33
N VAL A 4 21.38 -7.85 16.18
CA VAL A 4 20.50 -8.76 15.43
C VAL A 4 21.31 -9.66 14.50
N GLN A 5 22.25 -9.06 13.78
CA GLN A 5 23.27 -9.71 12.96
C GLN A 5 24.48 -8.78 12.84
N THR A 6 25.60 -9.24 12.28
CA THR A 6 26.80 -8.42 12.10
C THR A 6 26.48 -7.05 11.51
N GLY A 7 26.77 -5.99 12.25
CA GLY A 7 26.52 -4.59 11.84
C GLY A 7 25.09 -4.09 12.02
N LEU A 8 24.10 -4.91 12.37
CA LEU A 8 22.71 -4.49 12.57
C LEU A 8 22.29 -4.61 14.04
N TYR A 9 21.84 -3.50 14.61
CA TYR A 9 21.40 -3.41 16.00
C TYR A 9 19.97 -2.89 16.09
N ILE A 10 19.23 -3.39 17.07
CA ILE A 10 17.89 -2.89 17.45
C ILE A 10 17.94 -2.32 18.87
N GLY A 11 17.25 -1.19 19.09
CA GLY A 11 17.28 -0.51 20.39
C GLY A 11 16.02 0.29 20.72
N ALA A 12 16.07 0.89 21.90
CA ALA A 12 15.07 1.79 22.46
C ALA A 12 15.64 3.22 22.54
N ALA A 13 14.78 4.23 22.76
CA ALA A 13 15.21 5.62 22.87
C ALA A 13 16.19 5.85 24.03
N SER A 14 16.13 5.02 25.08
CA SER A 14 17.10 5.04 26.18
C SER A 14 18.53 4.74 25.75
N ASP A 15 18.73 3.96 24.67
CA ASP A 15 20.05 3.60 24.16
C ASP A 15 20.79 4.81 23.55
N LEU A 16 20.07 5.86 23.16
CA LEU A 16 20.67 7.08 22.63
C LEU A 16 21.22 8.03 23.70
N LYS A 17 20.90 7.82 24.98
CA LYS A 17 21.36 8.69 26.07
C LYS A 17 22.88 8.66 26.26
N ASP A 18 23.51 7.56 25.87
CA ASP A 18 24.96 7.38 25.93
C ASP A 18 25.52 7.17 24.52
N CYS A 19 25.68 8.28 23.80
CA CYS A 19 26.24 8.27 22.45
C CYS A 19 27.71 7.83 22.41
N GLN A 20 28.46 7.93 23.53
CA GLN A 20 29.84 7.46 23.58
C GLN A 20 29.90 5.94 23.50
N SER A 21 28.99 5.25 24.22
CA SER A 21 28.84 3.81 24.13
C SER A 21 28.45 3.35 22.71
N LEU A 22 27.57 4.08 22.02
CA LEU A 22 27.24 3.77 20.62
C LEU A 22 28.47 3.84 19.70
N THR A 23 29.32 4.85 19.85
CA THR A 23 30.56 4.95 19.07
C THR A 23 31.55 3.84 19.44
N ALA A 24 31.64 3.47 20.73
CA ALA A 24 32.49 2.37 21.19
C ALA A 24 32.03 1.00 20.63
N ASP A 25 30.73 0.82 20.45
CA ASP A 25 30.12 -0.35 19.79
C ASP A 25 30.22 -0.31 18.26
N GLY A 26 30.89 0.72 17.69
CA GLY A 26 31.12 0.86 16.26
C GLY A 26 29.90 1.34 15.47
N ILE A 27 28.84 1.83 16.14
CA ILE A 27 27.67 2.38 15.46
C ILE A 27 28.07 3.64 14.69
N THR A 28 27.78 3.65 13.40
CA THR A 28 28.03 4.79 12.50
C THR A 28 26.74 5.40 11.95
N HIS A 29 25.66 4.63 11.94
CA HIS A 29 24.36 5.04 11.41
C HIS A 29 23.25 4.84 12.45
N VAL A 30 22.29 5.76 12.51
CA VAL A 30 21.12 5.67 13.37
C VAL A 30 19.84 5.91 12.56
N LEU A 31 18.97 4.90 12.51
CA LEU A 31 17.63 5.00 11.96
C LEU A 31 16.61 5.10 13.09
N THR A 32 15.96 6.24 13.19
CA THR A 32 14.94 6.51 14.21
C THR A 32 13.55 6.41 13.61
N VAL A 33 12.72 5.54 14.18
CA VAL A 33 11.32 5.36 13.80
C VAL A 33 10.46 5.68 15.02
N ASP A 34 10.14 6.96 15.21
CA ASP A 34 9.52 7.44 16.45
C ASP A 34 8.66 8.70 16.25
N SER A 35 8.02 9.18 17.32
CA SER A 35 7.23 10.42 17.31
C SER A 35 8.08 11.69 17.33
N GLU A 36 9.34 11.58 17.73
CA GLU A 36 10.27 12.71 17.87
C GLU A 36 11.62 12.38 17.26
N ALA A 37 12.21 13.37 16.59
CA ALA A 37 13.57 13.24 16.07
C ALA A 37 14.56 13.25 17.24
N PRO A 38 15.59 12.39 17.24
CA PRO A 38 16.56 12.34 18.31
C PRO A 38 17.53 13.52 18.20
N ASN A 39 18.08 13.96 19.34
CA ASN A 39 19.22 14.88 19.35
C ASN A 39 20.52 14.05 19.30
N LEU A 40 21.01 13.78 18.09
CA LEU A 40 22.23 12.98 17.88
C LEU A 40 23.44 13.86 17.59
N PRO A 41 24.64 13.48 18.07
CA PRO A 41 25.89 14.09 17.63
C PRO A 41 26.10 13.95 16.12
N GLY A 42 26.73 14.95 15.49
CA GLY A 42 26.97 14.98 14.04
C GLY A 42 27.97 13.94 13.51
N CYS A 43 28.53 13.07 14.36
CA CYS A 43 29.34 11.94 13.92
C CYS A 43 28.51 10.78 13.36
N PHE A 44 27.21 10.72 13.65
CA PHE A 44 26.31 9.69 13.11
C PHE A 44 25.66 10.16 11.81
N GLN A 45 25.63 9.27 10.82
CA GLN A 45 24.69 9.40 9.71
C GLN A 45 23.30 9.00 10.21
N SER A 46 22.30 9.86 10.05
CA SER A 46 20.97 9.60 10.64
C SER A 46 19.85 9.74 9.65
N LYS A 47 18.80 8.92 9.84
CA LYS A 47 17.52 9.04 9.16
C LYS A 47 16.41 9.00 10.20
N PHE A 48 15.47 9.94 10.08
CA PHE A 48 14.29 10.01 10.94
C PHE A 48 13.03 9.71 10.12
N VAL A 49 12.23 8.79 10.62
CA VAL A 49 10.90 8.45 10.10
C VAL A 49 9.89 8.68 11.22
N TYR A 50 9.00 9.63 11.01
CA TYR A 50 7.92 9.90 11.95
C TYR A 50 6.92 8.75 11.95
N ALA A 51 6.73 8.09 13.09
CA ALA A 51 5.75 7.02 13.25
C ALA A 51 5.28 6.90 14.70
N LEU A 52 3.97 6.86 14.89
CA LEU A 52 3.35 6.47 16.16
C LEU A 52 3.22 4.95 16.23
N ASP A 53 3.20 4.38 17.43
CA ASP A 53 2.95 2.94 17.61
C ASP A 53 1.44 2.66 17.68
N GLU A 54 0.75 3.07 16.61
CA GLU A 54 -0.71 3.10 16.55
C GLU A 54 -1.22 2.46 15.26
N SER A 55 -2.41 1.88 15.32
CA SER A 55 -3.04 1.14 14.21
C SER A 55 -3.23 1.97 12.94
N CYS A 56 -3.43 3.29 13.06
CA CYS A 56 -3.63 4.20 11.92
C CYS A 56 -2.31 4.62 11.24
N THR A 57 -1.15 4.29 11.81
CA THR A 57 0.16 4.71 11.28
C THR A 57 0.50 3.96 9.99
N ASP A 58 0.92 4.71 8.98
CA ASP A 58 1.40 4.19 7.70
C ASP A 58 2.92 4.07 7.72
N LEU A 59 3.42 2.90 8.13
CA LEU A 59 4.85 2.57 8.09
C LEU A 59 5.25 1.96 6.74
N LEU A 60 4.33 1.26 6.07
CA LEU A 60 4.53 0.60 4.77
C LEU A 60 5.16 1.56 3.76
N SER A 61 4.62 2.77 3.61
CA SER A 61 5.14 3.76 2.65
C SER A 61 6.59 4.19 2.87
N SER A 62 7.14 3.93 4.06
CA SER A 62 8.51 4.30 4.44
C SER A 62 9.48 3.11 4.48
N LEU A 63 9.00 1.87 4.24
CA LEU A 63 9.83 0.68 4.43
C LEU A 63 11.01 0.62 3.45
N ASP A 64 10.78 0.84 2.15
CA ASP A 64 11.86 0.85 1.14
C ASP A 64 12.95 1.86 1.51
N ASP A 65 12.51 3.03 1.95
CA ASP A 65 13.35 4.13 2.38
C ASP A 65 14.21 3.80 3.61
N CYS A 66 13.66 3.00 4.53
CA CYS A 66 14.36 2.49 5.70
C CYS A 66 15.34 1.38 5.33
N VAL A 67 14.88 0.42 4.53
CA VAL A 67 15.68 -0.73 4.06
C VAL A 67 16.86 -0.26 3.22
N THR A 68 16.66 0.75 2.37
CA THR A 68 17.71 1.39 1.57
C THR A 68 18.76 2.02 2.48
N PHE A 69 18.36 2.80 3.48
CA PHE A 69 19.30 3.41 4.44
C PHE A 69 20.18 2.37 5.15
N ILE A 70 19.58 1.25 5.59
CA ILE A 70 20.33 0.16 6.23
C ILE A 70 21.28 -0.52 5.22
N SER A 71 20.80 -0.77 4.00
CA SER A 71 21.56 -1.46 2.96
C SER A 71 22.75 -0.63 2.47
N GLU A 72 22.56 0.67 2.29
CA GLU A 72 23.62 1.61 1.89
C GLU A 72 24.72 1.71 2.95
N ALA A 73 24.36 1.70 4.23
CA ALA A 73 25.34 1.67 5.32
C ALA A 73 26.24 0.43 5.23
N PHE A 74 25.68 -0.72 4.87
CA PHE A 74 26.44 -1.97 4.70
C PHE A 74 27.31 -2.05 3.44
N ALA A 75 27.26 -1.04 2.56
CA ALA A 75 28.28 -0.91 1.50
C ALA A 75 29.69 -0.73 2.08
N ASN A 76 29.81 -0.24 3.31
CA ASN A 76 31.05 -0.19 4.05
C ASN A 76 31.10 -1.28 5.14
N PRO A 77 32.01 -2.27 5.07
CA PRO A 77 32.12 -3.36 6.05
C PRO A 77 32.37 -2.93 7.50
N SER A 78 32.89 -1.72 7.73
CA SER A 78 33.12 -1.21 9.09
C SER A 78 31.93 -0.44 9.67
N SER A 79 30.84 -0.28 8.91
CA SER A 79 29.65 0.43 9.38
C SER A 79 28.72 -0.48 10.17
N ALA A 80 28.10 0.10 11.19
CA ALA A 80 27.01 -0.52 11.93
C ALA A 80 25.84 0.43 12.08
N VAL A 81 24.63 -0.12 12.01
CA VAL A 81 23.36 0.60 12.01
C VAL A 81 22.58 0.24 13.27
N LEU A 82 22.18 1.26 14.02
CA LEU A 82 21.18 1.14 15.08
C LEU A 82 19.81 1.55 14.54
N VAL A 83 18.86 0.62 14.52
CA VAL A 83 17.44 0.92 14.29
C VAL A 83 16.72 0.97 15.63
N HIS A 84 16.13 2.11 15.97
CA HIS A 84 15.45 2.26 17.25
C HIS A 84 14.09 2.97 17.13
N CYS A 85 13.27 2.75 18.14
CA CYS A 85 12.05 3.51 18.42
C CYS A 85 11.99 3.79 19.92
N HIS A 86 10.82 4.09 20.48
CA HIS A 86 10.70 4.41 21.89
C HIS A 86 11.10 3.23 22.81
N ALA A 87 10.46 2.08 22.63
CA ALA A 87 10.66 0.88 23.46
C ALA A 87 11.53 -0.20 22.80
N GLY A 88 11.81 -0.08 21.51
CA GLY A 88 12.56 -1.07 20.75
C GLY A 88 11.80 -2.38 20.47
N GLN A 89 10.46 -2.36 20.53
CA GLN A 89 9.64 -3.58 20.47
C GLN A 89 8.75 -3.70 19.23
N SER A 90 8.21 -2.59 18.73
CA SER A 90 7.21 -2.59 17.64
C SER A 90 7.71 -1.88 16.38
N ARG A 91 7.70 -0.54 16.32
CA ARG A 91 8.13 0.26 15.15
C ARG A 91 9.50 -0.12 14.59
N SER A 92 10.53 -0.11 15.44
CA SER A 92 11.88 -0.49 15.02
C SER A 92 11.99 -1.97 14.65
N ALA A 93 11.23 -2.84 15.33
CA ALA A 93 11.19 -4.26 15.04
C ALA A 93 10.54 -4.56 13.68
N ALA A 94 9.51 -3.79 13.31
CA ALA A 94 8.88 -3.87 11.99
C ALA A 94 9.86 -3.50 10.88
N VAL A 95 10.62 -2.41 11.04
CA VAL A 95 11.65 -2.01 10.07
C VAL A 95 12.79 -3.03 9.98
N VAL A 96 13.28 -3.54 11.12
CA VAL A 96 14.31 -4.59 11.11
C VAL A 96 13.79 -5.86 10.45
N THR A 97 12.53 -6.22 10.67
CA THR A 97 11.90 -7.38 10.05
C THR A 97 11.77 -7.19 8.54
N ALA A 98 11.33 -6.02 8.05
CA ALA A 98 11.31 -5.68 6.63
C ALA A 98 12.70 -5.79 5.99
N PHE A 99 13.73 -5.27 6.66
CA PHE A 99 15.11 -5.40 6.20
C PHE A 99 15.55 -6.86 6.08
N LEU A 100 15.27 -7.70 7.10
CA LEU A 100 15.61 -9.13 7.08
C LEU A 100 14.86 -9.89 5.97
N MET A 101 13.59 -9.53 5.71
CA MET A 101 12.82 -10.09 4.59
C MET A 101 13.50 -9.79 3.26
N THR A 102 13.86 -8.53 3.02
CA THR A 102 14.50 -8.09 1.77
C THR A 102 15.91 -8.66 1.62
N SER A 103 16.76 -8.55 2.65
CA SER A 103 18.18 -8.93 2.57
C SER A 103 18.37 -10.45 2.44
N ASN A 104 17.55 -11.22 3.16
CA ASN A 104 17.70 -12.67 3.23
C ASN A 104 16.72 -13.40 2.31
N LYS A 105 15.81 -12.69 1.65
CA LYS A 105 14.75 -13.23 0.78
C LYS A 105 13.91 -14.28 1.49
N VAL A 106 13.51 -13.97 2.72
CA VAL A 106 12.72 -14.85 3.58
C VAL A 106 11.34 -14.26 3.83
N SER A 107 10.39 -15.10 4.20
CA SER A 107 9.02 -14.65 4.51
C SER A 107 8.96 -13.80 5.78
N LEU A 108 7.88 -13.02 5.92
CA LEU A 108 7.59 -12.25 7.15
C LEU A 108 7.74 -13.11 8.39
N MET A 109 7.06 -14.27 8.40
CA MET A 109 7.08 -15.19 9.54
C MET A 109 8.50 -15.64 9.92
N THR A 110 9.35 -15.89 8.92
CA THR A 110 10.73 -16.33 9.13
C THR A 110 11.61 -15.20 9.68
N ALA A 111 11.51 -14.01 9.09
CA ALA A 111 12.24 -12.82 9.52
C ALA A 111 11.85 -12.43 10.96
N TYR A 112 10.54 -12.38 11.24
CA TYR A 112 10.02 -12.00 12.55
C TYR A 112 10.44 -13.00 13.64
N THR A 113 10.33 -14.31 13.36
CA THR A 113 10.79 -15.36 14.29
C THR A 113 12.30 -15.26 14.54
N THR A 114 13.08 -14.92 13.51
CA THR A 114 14.54 -14.74 13.65
C THR A 114 14.86 -13.57 14.58
N LEU A 115 14.16 -12.45 14.44
CA LEU A 115 14.30 -11.31 15.33
C LEU A 115 13.90 -11.66 16.78
N GLN A 116 12.79 -12.36 16.97
CA GLN A 116 12.31 -12.76 18.30
C GLN A 116 13.25 -13.73 19.02
N LYS A 117 13.99 -14.57 18.31
CA LYS A 117 15.03 -15.44 18.91
C LYS A 117 16.14 -14.64 19.58
N VAL A 118 16.47 -13.48 19.01
CA VAL A 118 17.55 -12.60 19.49
C VAL A 118 17.03 -11.57 20.49
N LYS A 119 15.78 -11.11 20.31
CA LYS A 119 15.10 -10.15 21.19
C LYS A 119 13.68 -10.63 21.53
N PRO A 120 13.51 -11.48 22.57
CA PRO A 120 12.23 -12.13 22.89
C PRO A 120 11.07 -11.20 23.30
N ASP A 121 11.37 -9.97 23.73
CA ASP A 121 10.38 -8.95 24.09
C ASP A 121 9.87 -8.14 22.88
N VAL A 122 10.32 -8.46 21.66
CA VAL A 122 9.76 -7.89 20.43
C VAL A 122 8.30 -8.29 20.27
N ARG A 123 7.46 -7.27 20.05
CA ARG A 123 6.03 -7.40 19.82
C ARG A 123 5.61 -6.30 18.84
N ILE A 124 5.69 -6.62 17.55
CA ILE A 124 5.13 -5.75 16.50
C ILE A 124 3.62 -5.72 16.67
N ASN A 125 3.01 -4.54 16.55
CA ASN A 125 1.55 -4.42 16.57
C ASN A 125 0.92 -5.08 15.32
N ASP A 126 -0.34 -5.50 15.43
CA ASP A 126 -0.99 -6.30 14.39
C ASP A 126 -1.10 -5.53 13.06
N GLU A 127 -1.34 -4.21 13.09
CA GLU A 127 -1.42 -3.40 11.88
C GLU A 127 -0.08 -3.23 11.15
N PHE A 128 1.06 -3.27 11.85
CA PHE A 128 2.37 -3.32 11.22
C PHE A 128 2.70 -4.70 10.68
N LEU A 129 2.20 -5.78 11.29
CA LEU A 129 2.28 -7.11 10.71
C LEU A 129 1.48 -7.19 9.40
N ASP A 130 0.24 -6.67 9.36
CA ASP A 130 -0.56 -6.55 8.13
C ASP A 130 0.19 -5.76 7.03
N GLN A 131 0.88 -4.68 7.41
CA GLN A 131 1.70 -3.89 6.49
C GLN A 131 2.90 -4.67 5.96
N LEU A 132 3.56 -5.48 6.79
CA LEU A 132 4.64 -6.35 6.36
C LEU A 132 4.16 -7.50 5.48
N GLU A 133 2.95 -8.03 5.70
CA GLU A 133 2.32 -9.00 4.79
C GLU A 133 2.09 -8.38 3.41
N LEU A 134 1.56 -7.15 3.36
CA LEU A 134 1.42 -6.41 2.10
C LEU A 134 2.78 -6.17 1.42
N TYR A 135 3.80 -5.82 2.20
CA TYR A 135 5.17 -5.66 1.71
C TYR A 135 5.70 -6.97 1.10
N GLU A 136 5.50 -8.12 1.76
CA GLU A 136 5.84 -9.45 1.24
C GLU A 136 5.08 -9.76 -0.06
N MET A 137 3.77 -9.50 -0.11
CA MET A 137 2.92 -9.73 -1.28
C MET A 137 3.32 -8.87 -2.49
N MET A 138 3.93 -7.71 -2.26
CA MET A 138 4.50 -6.84 -3.30
C MET A 138 5.94 -7.21 -3.67
N GLY A 139 6.50 -8.28 -3.09
CA GLY A 139 7.85 -8.75 -3.41
C GLY A 139 8.95 -8.09 -2.57
N CYS A 140 8.61 -7.58 -1.38
CA CYS A 140 9.51 -6.81 -0.51
C CYS A 140 10.01 -5.52 -1.16
N GLU A 141 9.11 -4.84 -1.88
CA GLU A 141 9.27 -3.52 -2.49
C GLU A 141 7.90 -2.82 -2.43
N VAL A 142 7.87 -1.51 -2.20
CA VAL A 142 6.64 -0.72 -2.17
C VAL A 142 6.28 -0.25 -3.57
N ASP A 143 5.58 -1.10 -4.33
CA ASP A 143 5.01 -0.69 -5.62
C ASP A 143 3.75 0.17 -5.42
N PHE A 144 3.93 1.49 -5.43
CA PHE A 144 2.86 2.50 -5.35
C PHE A 144 1.83 2.40 -6.50
N SER A 145 2.19 1.74 -7.60
CA SER A 145 1.30 1.53 -8.75
C SER A 145 0.45 0.26 -8.61
N SER A 146 0.81 -0.64 -7.70
CA SER A 146 0.14 -1.93 -7.52
C SER A 146 -1.30 -1.74 -7.02
N PRO A 147 -2.27 -2.56 -7.49
CA PRO A 147 -3.62 -2.55 -6.95
C PRO A 147 -3.68 -2.77 -5.43
N LEU A 148 -2.74 -3.54 -4.86
CA LEU A 148 -2.64 -3.82 -3.43
C LEU A 148 -2.34 -2.55 -2.63
N TYR A 149 -1.26 -1.84 -3.00
CA TYR A 149 -0.88 -0.60 -2.34
C TYR A 149 -1.98 0.46 -2.48
N LYS A 150 -2.58 0.54 -3.67
CA LYS A 150 -3.68 1.48 -3.93
C LYS A 150 -4.88 1.21 -3.02
N GLN A 151 -5.26 -0.04 -2.83
CA GLN A 151 -6.33 -0.43 -1.91
C GLN A 151 -5.98 -0.09 -0.45
N TYR A 152 -4.76 -0.41 -0.03
CA TYR A 152 -4.22 -0.12 1.30
C TYR A 152 -4.28 1.38 1.63
N ARG A 153 -3.73 2.22 0.74
CA ARG A 153 -3.78 3.69 0.81
C ARG A 153 -5.18 4.22 1.05
N LEU A 154 -6.18 3.69 0.33
CA LEU A 154 -7.55 4.17 0.43
C LEU A 154 -8.21 3.76 1.75
N LYS A 155 -7.85 2.60 2.31
CA LYS A 155 -8.26 2.20 3.66
C LYS A 155 -7.64 3.13 4.71
N LYS A 156 -6.32 3.38 4.63
CA LYS A 156 -5.62 4.32 5.51
C LYS A 156 -6.18 5.74 5.45
N LEU A 157 -6.66 6.16 4.27
CA LEU A 157 -7.33 7.45 4.12
C LEU A 157 -8.59 7.56 4.99
N THR A 158 -9.43 6.51 5.04
CA THR A 158 -10.65 6.52 5.88
C THR A 158 -10.35 6.50 7.38
N GLU A 159 -9.22 5.91 7.78
CA GLU A 159 -8.75 5.95 9.17
C GLU A 159 -8.26 7.35 9.55
N LYS A 160 -7.56 8.03 8.63
CA LYS A 160 -7.00 9.37 8.86
C LYS A 160 -8.03 10.50 8.75
N TYR A 161 -9.03 10.35 7.88
CA TYR A 161 -10.08 11.35 7.67
C TYR A 161 -11.48 10.73 7.79
N PRO A 162 -11.96 10.40 9.01
CA PRO A 162 -13.21 9.67 9.20
C PRO A 162 -14.44 10.37 8.61
N GLU A 163 -14.46 11.70 8.63
CA GLU A 163 -15.58 12.51 8.10
C GLU A 163 -15.42 12.86 6.62
N LEU A 164 -14.25 12.59 6.01
CA LEU A 164 -13.95 12.83 4.60
C LEU A 164 -14.25 14.28 4.13
N GLN A 165 -14.26 15.27 5.02
CA GLN A 165 -14.58 16.66 4.66
C GLN A 165 -13.45 17.34 3.88
N SER A 166 -12.20 17.00 4.20
CA SER A 166 -11.00 17.66 3.67
C SER A 166 -9.92 16.65 3.28
N VAL A 167 -10.27 15.74 2.37
CA VAL A 167 -9.31 14.79 1.79
C VAL A 167 -8.39 15.52 0.81
N PRO A 168 -7.05 15.42 0.93
CA PRO A 168 -6.14 16.03 -0.04
C PRO A 168 -6.36 15.46 -1.44
N LYS A 169 -6.46 16.35 -2.44
CA LYS A 169 -6.79 16.00 -3.82
C LYS A 169 -5.74 15.12 -4.49
N GLU A 170 -4.50 15.23 -4.03
CA GLU A 170 -3.33 14.48 -4.50
C GLU A 170 -3.43 12.99 -4.17
N VAL A 171 -4.30 12.60 -3.23
CA VAL A 171 -4.56 11.20 -2.92
C VAL A 171 -5.34 10.50 -4.04
N PHE A 172 -6.08 11.27 -4.85
CA PHE A 172 -6.87 10.75 -5.97
C PHE A 172 -6.05 10.71 -7.27
N ALA A 173 -6.35 9.74 -8.12
CA ALA A 173 -5.77 9.67 -9.45
C ALA A 173 -6.13 10.93 -10.26
N ALA A 174 -5.16 11.43 -11.02
CA ALA A 174 -5.34 12.65 -11.79
C ALA A 174 -6.47 12.51 -12.84
N ASP A 175 -7.22 13.59 -13.06
CA ASP A 175 -8.24 13.61 -14.11
C ASP A 175 -7.57 13.46 -15.49
N PRO A 176 -7.91 12.42 -16.28
CA PRO A 176 -7.29 12.21 -17.59
C PRO A 176 -7.52 13.36 -18.58
N THR A 177 -8.47 14.26 -18.32
CA THR A 177 -8.77 15.41 -19.18
C THR A 177 -7.96 16.66 -18.85
N THR A 178 -7.35 16.73 -17.66
CA THR A 178 -6.46 17.84 -17.26
C THR A 178 -4.99 17.45 -17.35
N SER A 179 -4.68 16.16 -17.29
CA SER A 179 -3.33 15.63 -17.31
C SER A 179 -2.84 15.42 -18.75
N GLY A 180 -2.10 16.39 -19.29
CA GLY A 180 -1.59 16.40 -20.68
C GLY A 180 -0.55 15.32 -21.05
N GLN A 181 -0.34 14.32 -20.20
CA GLN A 181 0.58 13.21 -20.45
C GLN A 181 -0.22 11.91 -20.60
N THR A 182 -0.73 11.63 -21.79
CA THR A 182 -1.09 10.26 -22.16
C THR A 182 0.20 9.56 -22.58
N ARG A 183 0.61 8.51 -21.86
CA ARG A 183 1.61 7.59 -22.42
C ARG A 183 0.96 6.94 -23.63
N ASP A 184 1.71 6.76 -24.71
CA ASP A 184 1.21 6.36 -26.03
C ASP A 184 0.48 5.00 -26.02
N ASN A 185 0.66 4.20 -24.96
CA ASN A 185 0.08 2.87 -24.77
C ASN A 185 -0.97 2.78 -23.64
N ASP A 186 -1.42 3.89 -23.06
CA ASP A 186 -2.40 3.83 -21.96
C ASP A 186 -3.81 3.48 -22.46
N ILE A 187 -4.37 2.38 -21.97
CA ILE A 187 -5.79 2.06 -22.14
C ILE A 187 -6.61 3.06 -21.31
N ILE A 188 -7.59 3.71 -21.96
CA ILE A 188 -8.46 4.71 -21.34
C ILE A 188 -9.93 4.30 -21.40
N TYR A 189 -10.69 4.72 -20.39
CA TYR A 189 -12.12 4.44 -20.29
C TYR A 189 -12.92 5.72 -20.45
N ARG A 190 -13.82 5.73 -21.44
CA ARG A 190 -14.64 6.90 -21.79
C ARG A 190 -16.10 6.67 -21.46
N CYS A 191 -16.81 7.71 -21.05
CA CYS A 191 -18.26 7.65 -20.87
C CYS A 191 -18.96 7.27 -22.18
N ARG A 192 -19.80 6.24 -22.15
CA ARG A 192 -20.49 5.75 -23.36
C ARG A 192 -21.47 6.74 -23.98
N LYS A 193 -22.04 7.64 -23.16
CA LYS A 193 -23.01 8.65 -23.59
C LYS A 193 -22.36 9.86 -24.28
N CYS A 194 -21.30 10.41 -23.68
CA CYS A 194 -20.73 11.71 -24.10
C CYS A 194 -19.25 11.66 -24.51
N ARG A 195 -18.65 10.47 -24.45
CA ARG A 195 -17.25 10.16 -24.80
C ARG A 195 -16.18 10.90 -24.00
N ARG A 196 -16.54 11.58 -22.91
CA ARG A 196 -15.55 12.15 -21.96
C ARG A 196 -14.71 11.02 -21.36
N THR A 197 -13.38 11.17 -21.36
CA THR A 197 -12.46 10.28 -20.65
C THR A 197 -12.67 10.37 -19.13
N LEU A 198 -12.78 9.23 -18.46
CA LEU A 198 -13.11 9.13 -17.05
C LEU A 198 -11.93 8.62 -16.22
N PHE A 199 -11.28 7.53 -16.64
CA PHE A 199 -10.16 6.94 -15.91
C PHE A 199 -9.24 6.16 -16.84
N ARG A 200 -8.06 5.77 -16.35
CA ARG A 200 -7.07 4.96 -17.06
C ARG A 200 -7.09 3.52 -16.54
N ASN A 201 -6.53 2.60 -17.30
CA ASN A 201 -6.35 1.22 -16.83
C ASN A 201 -5.52 1.13 -15.53
N SER A 202 -4.55 2.03 -15.36
CA SER A 202 -3.79 2.12 -14.10
C SER A 202 -4.67 2.43 -12.89
N SER A 203 -5.85 3.02 -13.06
CA SER A 203 -6.78 3.28 -11.96
C SER A 203 -7.55 2.04 -11.50
N ILE A 204 -7.51 0.92 -12.23
CA ILE A 204 -8.30 -0.27 -11.92
C ILE A 204 -7.69 -1.05 -10.73
N LEU A 205 -8.53 -1.33 -9.74
CA LEU A 205 -8.22 -2.17 -8.58
C LEU A 205 -8.74 -3.58 -8.82
N SER A 206 -7.92 -4.40 -9.46
CA SER A 206 -8.25 -5.80 -9.78
C SER A 206 -8.40 -6.64 -8.52
N HIS A 207 -9.33 -7.59 -8.53
CA HIS A 207 -9.52 -8.55 -7.45
C HIS A 207 -9.80 -9.95 -8.00
N ASN A 208 -9.43 -10.96 -7.22
CA ASN A 208 -9.80 -12.34 -7.51
C ASN A 208 -11.30 -12.57 -7.26
N ALA A 209 -11.93 -13.38 -8.09
CA ALA A 209 -13.34 -13.73 -7.93
C ALA A 209 -13.60 -14.27 -6.52
N GLY A 210 -14.69 -13.80 -5.90
CA GLY A 210 -15.08 -14.30 -4.59
C GLY A 210 -15.62 -15.72 -4.68
N THR A 211 -15.77 -16.37 -3.53
CA THR A 211 -16.42 -17.69 -3.44
C THR A 211 -17.92 -17.64 -3.80
N GLY A 212 -18.47 -16.45 -4.07
CA GLY A 212 -19.88 -16.23 -4.41
C GLY A 212 -20.78 -16.10 -3.16
N PRO A 213 -22.11 -16.17 -3.33
CA PRO A 213 -23.09 -16.16 -2.24
C PRO A 213 -22.92 -17.31 -1.23
N THR A 214 -22.11 -18.33 -1.52
CA THR A 214 -21.84 -19.46 -0.63
C THR A 214 -21.09 -19.06 0.64
N ALA A 215 -20.39 -17.92 0.65
CA ALA A 215 -19.77 -17.37 1.87
C ALA A 215 -20.80 -16.91 2.92
N PHE A 216 -22.05 -16.63 2.51
CA PHE A 216 -23.14 -16.15 3.37
C PHE A 216 -24.33 -17.12 3.41
N ALA A 217 -24.20 -18.31 2.80
CA ALA A 217 -25.16 -19.38 3.02
C ALA A 217 -25.02 -19.83 4.48
N HIS A 218 -25.96 -19.43 5.34
CA HIS A 218 -26.09 -19.94 6.70
C HIS A 218 -25.83 -21.46 6.68
N LYS A 219 -24.84 -21.92 7.46
CA LYS A 219 -24.52 -23.34 7.65
C LYS A 219 -25.79 -24.09 8.08
N LYS A 220 -26.56 -24.61 7.12
CA LYS A 220 -27.42 -25.77 7.36
C LYS A 220 -26.48 -26.95 7.49
N ILE A 221 -26.31 -27.39 8.73
CA ILE A 221 -25.60 -28.62 9.08
C ILE A 221 -26.33 -29.76 8.35
N GLY A 222 -25.62 -30.38 7.41
CA GLY A 222 -26.04 -31.62 6.77
C GLY A 222 -26.10 -31.56 5.24
N SER A 223 -24.96 -31.78 4.57
CA SER A 223 -24.80 -32.80 3.52
C SER A 223 -23.51 -32.59 2.72
N THR A 224 -22.65 -33.62 2.77
CA THR A 224 -21.76 -34.14 1.72
C THR A 224 -20.85 -33.17 0.95
N ILE A 225 -19.55 -33.35 1.22
CA ILE A 225 -18.41 -32.86 0.43
C ILE A 225 -18.60 -33.35 -1.02
N GLN A 226 -18.86 -32.42 -1.94
CA GLN A 226 -18.68 -32.63 -3.37
C GLN A 226 -17.60 -31.68 -3.87
N HIS A 227 -16.58 -32.29 -4.48
CA HIS A 227 -15.46 -31.65 -5.14
C HIS A 227 -15.91 -30.47 -6.01
N ALA A 228 -15.49 -29.27 -5.64
CA ALA A 228 -15.67 -28.08 -6.45
C ALA A 228 -14.78 -28.20 -7.70
N GLY A 229 -15.38 -28.64 -8.80
CA GLY A 229 -14.83 -28.49 -10.14
C GLY A 229 -14.55 -27.02 -10.44
N SER A 230 -13.57 -26.80 -11.31
CA SER A 230 -13.03 -25.50 -11.75
C SER A 230 -14.09 -24.40 -11.83
N ALA A 231 -14.04 -23.47 -10.87
CA ALA A 231 -14.83 -22.26 -10.91
C ALA A 231 -14.40 -21.45 -12.16
N ALA A 232 -15.19 -21.51 -13.22
CA ALA A 232 -15.06 -20.58 -14.33
C ALA A 232 -15.00 -19.16 -13.75
N GLN A 233 -13.90 -18.46 -14.03
CA GLN A 233 -13.64 -17.09 -13.60
C GLN A 233 -14.83 -16.22 -14.03
N ARG A 234 -15.81 -16.01 -13.13
CA ARG A 234 -16.99 -15.20 -13.45
C ARG A 234 -16.51 -13.78 -13.73
N GLN A 235 -16.63 -13.33 -14.97
CA GLN A 235 -16.24 -11.98 -15.35
C GLN A 235 -17.10 -10.96 -14.60
N CYS A 236 -16.46 -10.07 -13.84
CA CYS A 236 -17.14 -9.01 -13.09
C CYS A 236 -17.88 -8.05 -14.05
N THR A 237 -19.05 -7.56 -13.64
CA THR A 237 -19.87 -6.61 -14.44
C THR A 237 -19.41 -5.15 -14.31
N SER A 238 -18.49 -4.89 -13.38
CA SER A 238 -18.01 -3.55 -13.05
C SER A 238 -16.48 -3.51 -12.97
N HIS A 239 -15.92 -2.33 -13.20
CA HIS A 239 -14.56 -1.99 -12.80
C HIS A 239 -14.60 -1.38 -11.40
N PHE A 240 -13.74 -1.85 -10.52
CA PHE A 240 -13.43 -1.16 -9.28
C PHE A 240 -12.18 -0.33 -9.54
N ILE A 241 -12.21 0.94 -9.14
CA ILE A 241 -11.11 1.86 -9.42
C ILE A 241 -10.69 2.60 -8.15
N GLU A 242 -9.49 3.16 -8.15
CA GLU A 242 -9.18 4.25 -7.23
C GLU A 242 -9.99 5.49 -7.60
N PRO A 243 -10.33 6.35 -6.62
CA PRO A 243 -10.96 7.63 -6.89
C PRO A 243 -10.12 8.47 -7.86
N VAL A 244 -10.81 9.09 -8.82
CA VAL A 244 -10.21 10.05 -9.75
C VAL A 244 -10.64 11.45 -9.36
N GLN A 245 -9.79 12.46 -9.54
CA GLN A 245 -10.05 13.84 -9.13
C GLN A 245 -11.40 14.42 -9.56
N TRP A 246 -11.97 14.02 -10.71
CA TRP A 246 -13.31 14.50 -11.10
C TRP A 246 -14.44 13.98 -10.20
N MET A 247 -14.20 12.91 -9.43
CA MET A 247 -15.13 12.34 -8.47
C MET A 247 -15.18 13.13 -7.16
N GLU A 248 -14.16 13.93 -6.85
CA GLU A 248 -13.99 14.66 -5.58
C GLU A 248 -15.29 15.33 -5.09
N PRO A 249 -16.05 16.10 -5.90
CA PRO A 249 -17.27 16.75 -5.41
C PRO A 249 -18.37 15.79 -4.95
N ALA A 250 -18.35 14.54 -5.41
CA ALA A 250 -19.31 13.50 -5.01
C ALA A 250 -18.84 12.68 -3.80
N LEU A 251 -17.56 12.77 -3.41
CA LEU A 251 -16.96 11.94 -2.38
C LEU A 251 -16.79 12.65 -1.04
N LEU A 252 -16.63 13.97 -1.04
CA LEU A 252 -16.35 14.73 0.18
C LEU A 252 -17.58 14.80 1.10
N GLY A 253 -17.38 14.51 2.38
CA GLY A 253 -18.42 14.57 3.42
C GLY A 253 -19.50 13.49 3.34
N VAL A 254 -19.34 12.49 2.46
CA VAL A 254 -20.32 11.41 2.26
C VAL A 254 -19.65 10.04 2.19
N LEU A 255 -20.30 9.03 2.79
CA LEU A 255 -19.74 7.68 2.95
C LEU A 255 -20.12 6.72 1.82
N ASP A 256 -21.22 7.00 1.12
CA ASP A 256 -21.66 6.26 -0.06
C ASP A 256 -22.50 7.15 -0.98
N GLY A 257 -22.64 6.73 -2.24
CA GLY A 257 -23.42 7.50 -3.18
C GLY A 257 -23.28 7.04 -4.64
N GLN A 258 -23.76 7.89 -5.54
CA GLN A 258 -23.76 7.64 -6.98
C GLN A 258 -22.60 8.37 -7.66
N LEU A 259 -21.98 7.70 -8.63
CA LEU A 259 -20.99 8.32 -9.51
C LEU A 259 -21.67 8.73 -10.82
N LEU A 260 -21.72 10.04 -11.08
CA LEU A 260 -22.29 10.61 -12.30
C LEU A 260 -21.18 11.11 -13.23
N CYS A 261 -21.37 11.01 -14.54
CA CYS A 261 -20.43 11.57 -15.50
C CYS A 261 -20.41 13.10 -15.38
N PRO A 262 -19.25 13.75 -15.15
CA PRO A 262 -19.19 15.20 -14.92
C PRO A 262 -19.51 16.04 -16.17
N LYS A 263 -19.58 15.44 -17.37
CA LYS A 263 -19.96 16.15 -18.61
C LYS A 263 -21.45 16.04 -18.95
N CYS A 264 -22.10 14.91 -18.67
CA CYS A 264 -23.46 14.65 -19.17
C CYS A 264 -24.43 14.09 -18.13
N SER A 265 -23.98 14.02 -16.87
CA SER A 265 -24.72 13.59 -15.68
C SER A 265 -25.32 12.18 -15.75
N SER A 266 -24.94 11.36 -16.75
CA SER A 266 -25.38 9.96 -16.81
C SER A 266 -24.77 9.17 -15.65
N LYS A 267 -25.58 8.34 -14.99
CA LYS A 267 -25.11 7.42 -13.95
C LYS A 267 -24.08 6.43 -14.51
N LEU A 268 -22.88 6.42 -13.91
CA LEU A 268 -21.76 5.53 -14.26
C LEU A 268 -21.67 4.34 -13.30
N GLY A 269 -21.99 4.56 -12.02
CA GLY A 269 -21.95 3.53 -10.99
C GLY A 269 -22.19 4.10 -9.59
N SER A 270 -21.49 3.56 -8.60
CA SER A 270 -21.66 3.83 -7.16
C SER A 270 -20.32 3.85 -6.45
N PHE A 271 -20.28 4.43 -5.25
CA PHE A 271 -19.17 4.25 -4.33
C PHE A 271 -19.69 3.95 -2.92
N ASN A 272 -18.85 3.27 -2.13
CA ASN A 272 -19.04 3.04 -0.70
C ASN A 272 -17.66 2.92 -0.04
N TRP A 273 -17.38 3.79 0.93
CA TRP A 273 -16.10 3.82 1.65
C TRP A 273 -15.88 2.61 2.57
N TYR A 274 -16.94 1.95 3.04
CA TYR A 274 -16.87 0.68 3.79
C TYR A 274 -16.89 -0.56 2.89
N GLY A 275 -17.15 -0.35 1.61
CA GLY A 275 -17.08 -1.39 0.58
C GLY A 275 -18.42 -1.88 0.09
N GLU A 276 -18.35 -2.70 -0.96
CA GLU A 276 -19.51 -3.27 -1.66
C GLU A 276 -19.16 -4.67 -2.17
N GLN A 277 -20.17 -5.55 -2.26
CA GLN A 277 -19.98 -6.86 -2.86
C GLN A 277 -20.01 -6.77 -4.39
N CYS A 278 -18.92 -7.21 -5.04
CA CYS A 278 -18.87 -7.34 -6.49
C CYS A 278 -19.82 -8.46 -6.98
N SER A 279 -20.24 -8.40 -8.24
CA SER A 279 -21.02 -9.46 -8.92
C SER A 279 -20.34 -10.83 -8.93
N CYS A 280 -19.02 -10.90 -8.74
CA CYS A 280 -18.29 -12.16 -8.58
C CYS A 280 -18.36 -12.73 -7.15
N GLY A 281 -18.96 -12.00 -6.20
CA GLY A 281 -19.08 -12.35 -4.78
C GLY A 281 -17.95 -11.83 -3.90
N ARG A 282 -16.89 -11.22 -4.45
CA ARG A 282 -15.79 -10.65 -3.67
C ARG A 282 -16.25 -9.35 -3.00
N TRP A 283 -15.96 -9.22 -1.71
CA TRP A 283 -16.10 -7.95 -0.99
C TRP A 283 -14.91 -7.04 -1.32
N VAL A 284 -15.17 -5.79 -1.73
CA VAL A 284 -14.14 -4.80 -2.07
C VAL A 284 -14.30 -3.59 -1.15
N THR A 285 -13.24 -3.21 -0.42
CA THR A 285 -13.28 -2.09 0.54
C THR A 285 -12.01 -1.23 0.49
N PRO A 286 -12.12 0.08 0.25
CA PRO A 286 -13.31 0.80 -0.21
C PRO A 286 -13.69 0.42 -1.65
N ALA A 287 -14.96 0.67 -2.02
CA ALA A 287 -15.50 0.34 -3.33
C ALA A 287 -15.84 1.60 -4.12
N PHE A 288 -15.17 1.82 -5.26
CA PHE A 288 -15.57 2.81 -6.26
C PHE A 288 -15.85 2.10 -7.57
N GLN A 289 -17.14 1.86 -7.81
CA GLN A 289 -17.62 0.96 -8.84
C GLN A 289 -18.08 1.75 -10.08
N ILE A 290 -17.53 1.40 -11.25
CA ILE A 290 -18.02 1.87 -12.55
C ILE A 290 -18.53 0.67 -13.36
N HIS A 291 -19.79 0.70 -13.78
CA HIS A 291 -20.36 -0.40 -14.56
C HIS A 291 -19.76 -0.45 -15.98
N LYS A 292 -19.36 -1.65 -16.41
CA LYS A 292 -18.72 -1.87 -17.72
C LYS A 292 -19.61 -1.41 -18.88
N ASN A 293 -20.93 -1.58 -18.77
CA ASN A 293 -21.87 -1.18 -19.84
C ASN A 293 -22.04 0.35 -19.98
N ARG A 294 -21.52 1.16 -19.04
CA ARG A 294 -21.58 2.63 -19.04
C ARG A 294 -20.32 3.30 -19.60
N VAL A 295 -19.28 2.53 -19.88
CA VAL A 295 -17.99 3.02 -20.39
C VAL A 295 -17.53 2.22 -21.59
N ASP A 296 -16.77 2.87 -22.47
CA ASP A 296 -16.06 2.22 -23.56
C ASP A 296 -14.57 2.16 -23.25
N GLU A 297 -13.97 0.99 -23.41
CA GLU A 297 -12.54 0.78 -23.33
C GLU A 297 -11.90 1.16 -24.67
N ILE A 298 -10.98 2.11 -24.66
CA ILE A 298 -10.24 2.55 -25.83
C ILE A 298 -8.79 2.10 -25.67
N LYS A 299 -8.37 1.18 -26.53
CA LYS A 299 -6.98 0.73 -26.64
C LYS A 299 -6.25 1.59 -27.66
N PRO A 300 -5.07 2.13 -27.35
CA PRO A 300 -4.24 2.78 -28.36
C PRO A 300 -3.87 1.77 -29.44
N LEU A 301 -4.03 2.18 -30.70
CA LEU A 301 -3.63 1.37 -31.84
C LEU A 301 -2.12 1.50 -32.00
N HIS A 302 -1.38 0.44 -31.72
CA HIS A 302 0.00 0.36 -32.19
C HIS A 302 -0.05 0.09 -33.70
N VAL A 303 0.36 1.06 -34.52
CA VAL A 303 0.54 0.87 -35.97
C VAL A 303 2.04 0.69 -36.22
N PRO A 304 2.55 -0.54 -36.38
CA PRO A 304 3.92 -0.73 -36.82
C PRO A 304 4.04 -0.26 -38.27
N GLY A 305 4.82 0.79 -38.53
CA GLY A 305 5.25 1.15 -39.90
C GLY A 305 4.92 2.54 -40.44
N LEU A 306 4.39 3.48 -39.65
CA LEU A 306 4.36 4.88 -40.09
C LEU A 306 5.66 5.57 -39.69
N LEU A 307 6.62 5.54 -40.61
CA LEU A 307 7.75 6.47 -40.62
C LEU A 307 7.20 7.88 -40.40
N SER A 308 7.72 8.56 -39.38
CA SER A 308 7.58 9.99 -39.21
C SER A 308 8.03 10.68 -40.50
N GLY A 309 7.06 11.07 -41.33
CA GLY A 309 7.30 11.88 -42.50
C GLY A 309 7.74 13.26 -42.05
N ASN A 310 9.05 13.53 -42.19
CA ASN A 310 9.54 14.89 -42.25
C ASN A 310 8.94 15.56 -43.48
N SER A 311 8.16 16.62 -43.29
CA SER A 311 7.96 17.73 -44.23
C SER A 311 7.49 18.93 -43.43
#